data_AF-A0A7V1HCS5-F1
#
_entry.id   AF-A0A7V1HCS5-F1
#
_cell.length_a   1.000
_cell.length_b   1.000
_cell.length_c   1.000
_cell.angle_alpha   90.00
_cell.angle_beta   90.00
_cell.angle_gamma   90.00
#
_symmetry.space_group_name_H-M   'P 1'
#
loop_
_entity.id
_entity.type
_entity.pdbx_description
1 polymer ?
#
loop_
_entity_poly.entity_id
_entity_poly.type
_entity_poly.pdbx_seq_one_letter_code
_entity_poly.pdbx_strand_id
1 'polypeptide(L)'
;MIESYAFGRMDVDGHTYTSDLIIFPDMVNDSWWRKSGHNLCLEDIEDVLKEKPEVLVIGTGFYGIVSVKEEVKSQAQSQGIELIIEKTKKAAQSFNEFASKKKTIGAFHLTC
;
A
#
# COMPACT_ATOMS: atom_id res chain seq x y z
N MET A 1 8.19 -9.90 -4.95
CA MET A 1 7.10 -9.46 -5.83
C MET A 1 5.81 -10.21 -5.48
N ILE A 2 4.64 -9.56 -5.54
CA ILE A 2 3.37 -10.14 -5.06
C ILE A 2 2.92 -11.28 -5.99
N GLU A 3 2.71 -12.46 -5.44
CA GLU A 3 2.35 -13.66 -6.18
C GLU A 3 0.83 -13.82 -6.29
N SER A 4 0.14 -13.60 -5.17
CA SER A 4 -1.33 -13.70 -5.09
C SER A 4 -1.93 -12.81 -4.03
N TYR A 5 -3.19 -12.44 -4.27
CA TYR A 5 -4.06 -11.77 -3.30
C TYR A 5 -5.44 -12.42 -3.29
N ALA A 6 -5.94 -12.68 -2.09
CA ALA A 6 -7.31 -13.08 -1.79
C ALA A 6 -7.80 -12.33 -0.55
N PHE A 7 -9.10 -12.42 -0.24
CA PHE A 7 -9.64 -11.75 0.94
C PHE A 7 -8.90 -12.17 2.22
N GLY A 8 -8.28 -11.21 2.91
CA GLY A 8 -7.51 -11.44 4.13
C GLY A 8 -6.19 -12.20 3.94
N ARG A 9 -5.70 -12.36 2.70
CA ARG A 9 -4.45 -13.08 2.43
C ARG A 9 -3.69 -12.50 1.24
N MET A 10 -2.39 -12.32 1.41
CA MET A 10 -1.46 -11.95 0.33
C MET A 10 -0.20 -12.79 0.42
N ASP A 11 0.26 -13.31 -0.71
CA ASP A 11 1.53 -14.05 -0.82
C ASP A 11 2.56 -13.14 -1.51
N VAL A 12 3.69 -12.90 -0.84
CA VAL A 12 4.76 -12.00 -1.29
C VAL A 12 6.11 -12.69 -1.08
N ASP A 13 6.89 -12.86 -2.14
CA ASP A 13 8.23 -13.47 -2.08
C ASP A 13 8.27 -14.81 -1.32
N GLY A 14 7.34 -15.71 -1.66
CA GLY A 14 7.19 -17.03 -1.04
C GLY A 14 6.63 -17.03 0.39
N HIS A 15 6.27 -15.87 0.95
CA HIS A 15 5.72 -15.75 2.30
C HIS A 15 4.25 -15.36 2.28
N THR A 16 3.44 -16.00 3.14
CA THR A 16 2.02 -15.70 3.28
C THR A 16 1.78 -14.73 4.43
N TYR A 17 1.05 -13.64 4.13
CA TYR A 17 0.60 -12.64 5.08
C TYR A 17 -0.91 -12.66 5.18
N THR A 18 -1.43 -12.57 6.41
CA THR A 18 -2.87 -12.60 6.71
C THR A 18 -3.38 -11.34 7.41
N SER A 19 -2.51 -10.34 7.54
CA SER A 19 -2.78 -9.01 8.09
C SER A 19 -2.48 -7.95 7.04
N ASP A 20 -3.00 -6.75 7.26
CA ASP A 20 -2.60 -5.59 6.49
C ASP A 20 -1.09 -5.39 6.55
N LEU A 21 -0.50 -5.00 5.42
CA LEU A 21 0.94 -4.91 5.29
C LEU A 21 1.38 -3.72 4.44
N ILE A 22 2.60 -3.28 4.70
CA ILE A 22 3.35 -2.38 3.81
C ILE A 22 4.53 -3.16 3.22
N ILE A 23 4.68 -3.10 1.91
CA ILE A 23 5.80 -3.68 1.17
C ILE A 23 6.75 -2.55 0.78
N PHE A 24 7.95 -2.57 1.37
CA PHE A 24 9.09 -1.73 1.01
C PHE A 24 9.99 -2.46 0.00
N PRO A 25 10.94 -1.77 -0.66
CA PRO A 25 11.87 -2.41 -1.60
C PRO A 25 12.72 -3.54 -0.98
N ASP A 26 12.99 -3.47 0.32
CA ASP A 26 13.92 -4.32 1.05
C ASP A 26 13.27 -5.11 2.20
N MET A 27 12.04 -4.79 2.58
CA MET A 27 11.33 -5.47 3.67
C MET A 27 9.80 -5.44 3.52
N VAL A 28 9.13 -6.31 4.28
CA VAL A 28 7.68 -6.28 4.47
C VAL A 28 7.39 -5.96 5.93
N ASN A 29 6.58 -4.93 6.18
CA ASN A 29 5.98 -4.65 7.48
C ASN A 29 4.57 -5.24 7.51
N ASP A 30 4.42 -6.41 8.12
CA ASP A 30 3.15 -7.14 8.26
C ASP A 30 2.35 -6.78 9.52
N SER A 31 2.89 -5.86 10.33
CA SER A 31 2.30 -5.36 11.56
C SER A 31 1.75 -3.94 11.38
N TRP A 32 1.36 -3.59 10.15
CA TRP A 32 0.88 -2.27 9.82
C TRP A 32 -0.50 -2.02 10.42
N TRP A 33 -0.56 -1.14 11.42
CA TRP A 33 -1.80 -0.78 12.11
C TRP A 33 -2.20 0.66 11.78
N ARG A 34 -3.43 0.82 11.27
CA ARG A 34 -3.99 2.14 10.98
C ARG A 34 -4.75 2.72 12.18
N LYS A 35 -4.75 4.04 12.30
CA LYS A 35 -5.53 4.80 13.30
C LYS A 35 -7.04 4.59 13.12
N SER A 36 -7.49 4.37 11.89
CA SER A 36 -8.88 4.06 11.55
C SER A 36 -8.96 2.94 10.51
N GLY A 37 -9.91 2.02 10.68
CA GLY A 37 -10.15 0.95 9.71
C GLY A 37 -10.62 1.48 8.35
N HIS A 38 -11.37 2.59 8.34
CA HIS A 38 -12.03 3.11 7.13
C HIS A 38 -11.33 4.30 6.48
N ASN A 39 -10.34 4.90 7.13
CA ASN A 39 -9.66 6.08 6.61
C ASN A 39 -8.14 5.90 6.73
N LEU A 40 -7.44 6.18 5.65
CA LEU A 40 -5.99 6.30 5.63
C LEU A 40 -5.58 7.77 5.80
N CYS A 41 -4.80 8.06 6.84
CA CYS A 41 -4.29 9.39 7.17
C CYS A 41 -2.75 9.44 7.13
N LEU A 42 -2.18 10.64 7.28
CA LEU A 42 -0.71 10.82 7.22
C LEU A 42 0.04 10.02 8.29
N GLU A 43 -0.53 9.91 9.49
CA GLU A 43 0.06 9.14 10.60
C GLU A 43 0.22 7.65 10.25
N ASP A 44 -0.65 7.11 9.40
CA ASP A 44 -0.61 5.70 9.01
C ASP A 44 0.53 5.38 8.04
N ILE A 45 1.08 6.39 7.36
CA ILE A 45 2.06 6.23 6.28
C ILE A 45 3.27 7.17 6.46
N GLU A 46 3.51 7.67 7.66
CA GLU A 46 4.57 8.65 7.90
C GLU A 46 5.94 8.07 7.50
N ASP A 47 6.21 6.83 7.89
CA ASP A 47 7.46 6.15 7.54
C ASP A 47 7.59 5.86 6.04
N VAL A 48 6.47 5.63 5.36
CA VAL A 48 6.43 5.49 3.90
C VAL A 48 6.82 6.80 3.22
N LEU A 49 6.33 7.93 3.72
CA LEU A 49 6.67 9.24 3.17
C LEU A 49 8.12 9.63 3.45
N LYS A 50 8.69 9.23 4.60
CA LYS A 50 10.11 9.44 4.92
C LYS A 50 11.04 8.72 3.95
N GLU A 51 10.61 7.55 3.46
CA GLU A 51 11.35 6.78 2.45
C GLU A 51 11.40 7.44 1.07
N LYS A 52 10.56 8.45 0.80
CA LYS A 52 10.49 9.16 -0.48
C LYS A 52 10.46 8.21 -1.70
N PRO A 53 9.46 7.30 -1.77
CA PRO A 53 9.31 6.46 -2.94
C PRO A 53 8.97 7.30 -4.17
N GLU A 54 9.32 6.82 -5.36
CA GLU A 54 8.86 7.42 -6.61
C GLU A 54 7.36 7.13 -6.84
N VAL A 55 6.90 5.95 -6.39
CA VAL A 55 5.50 5.51 -6.52
C VAL A 55 5.01 4.96 -5.19
N LEU A 56 3.83 5.43 -4.76
CA LEU A 56 3.10 4.86 -3.62
C LEU A 56 1.80 4.23 -4.11
N VAL A 57 1.67 2.92 -3.90
CA VAL A 57 0.46 2.16 -4.23
C VAL A 57 -0.34 1.88 -2.97
N ILE A 58 -1.63 2.22 -2.98
CA ILE A 58 -2.55 1.98 -1.86
C ILE A 58 -3.65 1.02 -2.30
N GLY A 59 -3.71 -0.13 -1.63
CA GLY A 59 -4.81 -1.10 -1.73
C GLY A 59 -5.91 -0.77 -0.72
N THR A 60 -7.08 -0.34 -1.19
CA THR A 60 -8.21 0.11 -0.34
C THR A 60 -9.11 -1.00 0.18
N GLY A 61 -8.64 -2.24 0.17
CA GLY A 61 -9.40 -3.42 0.53
C GLY A 61 -10.02 -4.12 -0.67
N PHE A 62 -10.65 -5.26 -0.38
CA PHE A 62 -11.37 -6.08 -1.35
C PHE A 62 -12.54 -5.33 -1.99
N TYR A 63 -13.33 -4.63 -1.16
CA TYR A 63 -14.45 -3.81 -1.64
C TYR A 63 -14.06 -2.38 -2.01
N GLY A 64 -12.87 -1.93 -1.58
CA GLY A 64 -12.38 -0.58 -1.86
C GLY A 64 -13.05 0.49 -1.01
N ILE A 65 -13.40 0.18 0.23
CA ILE A 65 -14.14 1.08 1.12
C ILE A 65 -13.24 1.96 1.99
N VAL A 66 -11.93 1.65 2.05
CA VAL A 66 -10.95 2.51 2.71
C VAL A 66 -10.82 3.81 1.93
N SER A 67 -11.13 4.93 2.58
CA SER A 67 -10.99 6.27 2.03
C SER A 67 -9.59 6.81 2.31
N VAL A 68 -8.88 7.25 1.26
CA VAL A 68 -7.60 7.94 1.41
C VAL A 68 -7.86 9.44 1.57
N LYS A 69 -7.48 10.00 2.72
CA LYS A 69 -7.73 11.41 3.00
C LYS A 69 -6.95 12.33 2.05
N GLU A 70 -7.50 13.52 1.80
CA GLU A 70 -6.88 14.53 0.93
C GLU A 70 -5.50 15.00 1.42
N GLU A 71 -5.25 14.97 2.74
CA GLU A 71 -3.93 15.27 3.30
C GLU A 71 -2.84 14.30 2.80
N VAL A 72 -3.16 13.02 2.65
CA VAL A 72 -2.25 12.00 2.10
C VAL A 72 -1.95 12.30 0.64
N LYS A 73 -2.99 12.62 -0.15
CA LYS A 73 -2.83 12.95 -1.58
C LYS A 73 -1.99 14.21 -1.78
N SER A 74 -2.29 15.25 -1.01
CA SER A 74 -1.59 16.54 -1.06
C SER A 74 -0.12 16.38 -0.67
N GLN A 75 0.18 15.56 0.34
CA GLN A 75 1.54 15.31 0.79
C GLN A 75 2.33 14.45 -0.19
N ALA A 76 1.72 13.42 -0.79
CA ALA A 76 2.35 12.65 -1.85
C ALA A 76 2.69 13.56 -3.04
N GLN A 77 1.73 14.39 -3.46
CA GLN A 77 1.92 15.34 -4.57
C GLN A 77 3.02 16.37 -4.28
N SER A 78 3.07 16.94 -3.07
CA SER A 78 4.09 17.93 -2.69
C SER A 78 5.50 17.36 -2.70
N GLN A 79 5.64 16.05 -2.49
CA GLN A 79 6.92 15.32 -2.55
C GLN A 79 7.23 14.75 -3.94
N GLY A 80 6.34 14.96 -4.93
CA GLY A 80 6.51 14.43 -6.29
C GLY A 80 6.30 12.91 -6.38
N ILE A 81 5.60 12.31 -5.41
CA ILE A 81 5.30 10.88 -5.36
C ILE A 81 4.11 10.59 -6.27
N GLU A 82 4.26 9.63 -7.17
CA GLU A 82 3.16 9.11 -7.99
C GLU A 82 2.24 8.25 -7.11
N LEU A 83 1.03 8.75 -6.81
CA LEU A 83 0.09 8.08 -5.92
C LEU A 83 -0.95 7.28 -6.71
N ILE A 84 -1.03 5.97 -6.44
CA ILE A 84 -1.97 5.05 -7.06
C ILE A 84 -2.91 4.51 -5.97
N ILE A 85 -4.21 4.70 -6.12
CA ILE A 85 -5.22 4.28 -5.15
C ILE A 85 -6.23 3.38 -5.85
N GLU A 86 -6.25 2.10 -5.49
CA GLU A 86 -7.07 1.09 -6.16
C GLU A 86 -7.55 0.03 -5.17
N LYS A 87 -8.53 -0.79 -5.59
CA LYS A 87 -8.88 -2.00 -4.85
C LYS A 87 -7.66 -2.92 -4.77
N THR A 88 -7.48 -3.60 -3.64
CA THR A 88 -6.24 -4.34 -3.33
C THR A 88 -5.83 -5.33 -4.43
N LYS A 89 -6.80 -5.99 -5.09
CA LYS A 89 -6.51 -6.88 -6.22
C LYS A 89 -5.82 -6.19 -7.40
N LYS A 90 -6.29 -4.99 -7.76
CA LYS A 90 -5.71 -4.20 -8.87
C LYS A 90 -4.43 -3.50 -8.41
N ALA A 91 -4.43 -2.98 -7.18
CA ALA A 91 -3.26 -2.37 -6.55
C ALA A 91 -2.05 -3.33 -6.53
N ALA A 92 -2.26 -4.62 -6.25
CA ALA A 92 -1.20 -5.63 -6.29
C ALA A 92 -0.57 -5.78 -7.69
N GLN A 93 -1.38 -5.70 -8.75
CA GLN A 93 -0.90 -5.74 -10.14
C GLN A 93 -0.09 -4.48 -10.47
N SER A 94 -0.62 -3.31 -10.11
CA SER A 94 0.05 -2.02 -10.29
C SER A 94 1.38 -2.00 -9.54
N PHE A 95 1.42 -2.44 -8.28
CA PHE A 95 2.66 -2.53 -7.51
C PHE A 95 3.73 -3.36 -8.21
N ASN A 96 3.40 -4.56 -8.70
CA ASN A 96 4.36 -5.40 -9.41
C ASN A 96 4.89 -4.72 -10.68
N GLU A 97 4.04 -4.02 -11.43
CA GLU A 97 4.45 -3.28 -12.62
C GLU A 97 5.47 -2.17 -12.28
N PHE A 98 5.18 -1.35 -11.27
CA PHE A 98 6.02 -0.21 -10.91
C PHE A 98 7.29 -0.61 -10.15
N ALA A 99 7.21 -1.59 -9.24
CA ALA A 99 8.35 -2.06 -8.45
C ALA A 99 9.46 -2.66 -9.31
N SER A 100 9.16 -3.09 -10.55
CA SER A 100 10.18 -3.55 -11.51
C SER A 100 10.98 -2.41 -12.16
N LYS A 101 10.53 -1.15 -12.03
CA LYS A 101 11.07 0.02 -12.77
C LYS A 101 11.50 1.17 -11.88
N LYS A 102 10.86 1.37 -10.73
CA LYS A 102 10.96 2.55 -9.86
C LYS A 102 10.96 2.14 -8.38
N LYS A 103 11.53 2.97 -7.50
CA LYS A 103 11.39 2.81 -6.03
C LYS A 103 9.91 2.92 -5.66
N THR A 104 9.27 1.77 -5.45
CA THR A 104 7.83 1.67 -5.19
C THR A 104 7.59 1.12 -3.79
N ILE A 105 6.67 1.73 -3.05
CA ILE A 105 6.17 1.22 -1.78
C ILE A 105 4.68 0.94 -1.94
N GLY A 106 4.21 -0.18 -1.39
CA GLY A 106 2.80 -0.59 -1.44
C GLY A 106 2.22 -0.73 -0.05
N ALA A 107 1.06 -0.12 0.22
CA ALA A 107 0.34 -0.23 1.48
C ALA A 107 -1.02 -0.87 1.23
N PHE A 108 -1.26 -2.06 1.79
CA PHE A 108 -2.39 -2.91 1.39
C PHE A 108 -3.30 -3.24 2.57
N HIS A 109 -4.56 -2.83 2.46
CA HIS A 109 -5.63 -3.40 3.26
C HIS A 109 -6.10 -4.73 2.64
N LEU A 110 -6.08 -5.83 3.39
CA LEU A 110 -6.39 -7.15 2.82
C LEU A 110 -7.88 -7.51 2.88
N THR A 111 -8.67 -6.82 3.70
CA THR A 111 -10.09 -7.14 3.96
C THR A 111 -11.05 -6.03 3.49
N CYS A 112 -11.94 -5.51 4.36
CA CYS A 112 -12.92 -4.46 4.07
C CYS A 112 -12.58 -3.16 4.79
#